data_AF-A0A158L1P8-F1
#
_entry.id   AF-A0A158L1P8-F1
#
_cell.length_a   1.000
_cell.length_b   1.000
_cell.length_c   1.000
_cell.angle_alpha   90.00
_cell.angle_beta   90.00
_cell.angle_gamma   90.00
#
_symmetry.space_group_name_H-M   'P 1'
#
loop_
_entity.id
_entity.type
_entity.pdbx_description
1 polymer ?
#
loop_
_entity_poly.entity_id
_entity_poly.type
_entity_poly.pdbx_seq_one_letter_code
_entity_poly.pdbx_strand_id
1 'polypeptide(L)' 'MIFTYYGFILFVALAPHVLARPIYAGATTNIGIVAGVGIILIAVGLTAWYALRATRTLDPLLSALLANARHGD' A
#
# COMPACT_ATOMS: atom_id res chain seq x y z
N MET A 1 2.72 -4.78 -3.41
CA MET A 1 1.33 -4.73 -3.93
C MET A 1 0.98 -5.93 -4.78
N ILE A 2 1.72 -6.25 -5.86
CA ILE A 2 1.44 -7.42 -6.73
C ILE A 2 1.23 -8.72 -5.92
N PHE A 3 2.17 -9.07 -5.05
CA PHE A 3 2.07 -10.28 -4.23
C PHE A 3 0.80 -10.31 -3.37
N THR A 4 0.53 -9.21 -2.65
CA THR A 4 -0.66 -9.08 -1.79
C THR A 4 -1.96 -9.15 -2.58
N TYR A 5 -2.02 -8.51 -3.74
CA TYR A 5 -3.20 -8.46 -4.60
C TYR A 5 -3.55 -9.84 -5.17
N TYR A 6 -2.59 -10.50 -5.82
CA TYR A 6 -2.84 -11.83 -6.39
C TYR A 6 -2.98 -12.91 -5.31
N GLY A 7 -2.26 -12.79 -4.20
CA GLY A 7 -2.45 -13.66 -3.04
C GLY A 7 -3.86 -13.56 -2.48
N PHE A 8 -4.40 -12.35 -2.33
CA PHE A 8 -5.78 -12.16 -1.88
C PHE A 8 -6.81 -12.68 -2.90
N ILE A 9 -6.62 -12.42 -4.20
CA ILE A 9 -7.51 -12.96 -5.25
C ILE A 9 -7.51 -14.49 -5.21
N LEU A 10 -6.34 -15.11 -5.11
CA LEU A 10 -6.22 -16.56 -5.04
C LEU A 10 -6.91 -17.12 -3.78
N PHE A 11 -6.78 -16.42 -2.65
CA PHE A 11 -7.44 -16.80 -1.41
C PHE A 11 -8.97 -16.70 -1.51
N VAL A 12 -9.48 -15.64 -2.14
CA VAL A 12 -10.90 -15.48 -2.45
C VAL A 12 -11.40 -16.59 -3.38
N ALA A 13 -10.60 -17.01 -4.36
CA ALA A 13 -10.95 -18.07 -5.30
C ALA A 13 -10.96 -19.46 -4.66
N LEU A 14 -9.97 -19.79 -3.82
CA LEU A 14 -9.80 -21.13 -3.25
C LEU A 14 -10.59 -21.35 -1.95
N ALA A 15 -10.77 -20.31 -1.13
CA ALA A 15 -11.32 -20.45 0.23
C ALA A 15 -12.34 -19.34 0.58
N PRO A 16 -13.37 -19.08 -0.24
CA PRO A 16 -14.34 -18.00 0.00
C PRO A 16 -15.10 -18.18 1.33
N HIS A 17 -15.31 -19.42 1.75
CA HIS A 17 -15.99 -19.75 3.01
C HIS A 17 -15.20 -19.27 4.24
N VAL A 18 -13.87 -19.17 4.17
CA VAL A 18 -13.05 -18.63 5.27
C VAL A 18 -13.25 -17.13 5.40
N LEU A 19 -13.27 -16.42 4.28
CA LEU A 19 -13.48 -14.97 4.24
C LEU A 19 -14.90 -14.58 4.69
N ALA A 20 -15.90 -15.41 4.41
CA ALA A 20 -17.28 -15.19 4.78
C ALA A 20 -17.56 -15.42 6.28
N ARG A 21 -16.63 -16.04 7.04
CA ARG A 21 -16.84 -16.30 8.47
C ARG A 21 -16.92 -14.99 9.25
N PRO A 22 -17.94 -14.83 10.12
CA PRO A 22 -17.99 -13.70 11.04
C PRO A 22 -16.82 -13.80 12.03
N ILE A 23 -16.32 -12.65 12.47
CA ILE A 23 -15.15 -12.58 13.36
C ILE A 23 -15.47 -13.17 14.75
N TYR A 24 -16.72 -13.01 15.18
CA TYR A 24 -17.27 -13.59 16.41
C TYR A 24 -18.79 -13.82 16.26
N ALA A 25 -19.39 -14.59 17.16
CA ALA A 25 -20.81 -14.92 17.11
C ALA A 25 -21.67 -13.63 17.20
N GLY A 26 -22.54 -13.42 16.21
CA GLY A 26 -23.39 -12.22 16.11
C GLY A 26 -22.74 -11.02 15.40
N ALA A 27 -21.47 -11.13 14.98
CA ALA A 27 -20.82 -10.06 14.22
C ALA A 27 -21.38 -9.97 12.78
N THR A 28 -21.64 -8.74 12.33
CA THR A 28 -21.94 -8.45 10.92
C THR A 28 -20.66 -8.37 10.08
N THR A 29 -19.52 -8.07 10.71
CA THR A 29 -18.22 -8.02 10.05
C THR A 29 -17.60 -9.41 9.93
N ASN A 30 -17.10 -9.73 8.73
CA ASN A 30 -16.44 -10.99 8.42
C ASN A 30 -14.93 -10.83 8.28
N ILE A 31 -14.22 -11.96 8.28
CA ILE A 31 -12.75 -12.02 8.15
C ILE A 31 -12.29 -11.37 6.85
N GLY A 32 -13.08 -11.47 5.78
CA GLY A 32 -12.79 -10.85 4.49
C GLY A 32 -12.70 -9.33 4.54
N ILE A 33 -13.60 -8.67 5.28
CA ILE A 33 -13.56 -7.22 5.47
C ILE A 33 -12.27 -6.81 6.19
N VAL A 34 -11.92 -7.51 7.28
CA VAL A 34 -10.69 -7.23 8.03
C VAL A 34 -9.45 -7.42 7.16
N ALA A 35 -9.41 -8.51 6.38
CA ALA A 35 -8.32 -8.75 5.43
C ALA A 35 -8.22 -7.63 4.39
N GLY A 36 -9.34 -7.19 3.81
CA GLY A 36 -9.39 -6.08 2.85
C GLY A 36 -8.86 -4.78 3.44
N VAL A 37 -9.25 -4.44 4.67
CA VAL A 37 -8.71 -3.28 5.40
C VAL A 37 -7.20 -3.41 5.59
N GLY A 38 -6.71 -4.59 5.97
CA GLY A 38 -5.28 -4.86 6.06
C GLY A 38 -4.53 -4.58 4.74
N ILE A 39 -5.10 -5.00 3.61
CA ILE A 39 -4.50 -4.77 2.28
C ILE A 39 -4.43 -3.27 1.96
N ILE A 40 -5.48 -2.51 2.28
CA ILE A 40 -5.51 -1.05 2.09
C ILE A 40 -4.38 -0.40 2.89
N LEU A 41 -4.21 -0.78 4.16
CA LEU A 41 -3.14 -0.25 5.01
C LEU A 41 -1.75 -0.55 4.44
N ILE A 42 -1.52 -1.77 3.93
CA ILE A 42 -0.26 -2.13 3.27
C ILE A 42 -0.07 -1.29 2.00
N ALA A 43 -1.13 -1.07 1.22
CA ALA A 43 -1.06 -0.27 0.00
C ALA A 43 -0.65 1.18 0.30
N VAL A 44 -1.35 1.83 1.23
CA VAL A 44 -1.03 3.19 1.66
C VAL A 44 0.37 3.26 2.25
N GLY A 45 0.74 2.29 3.11
CA GLY A 45 2.07 2.23 3.72
C GLY A 45 3.20 2.09 2.70
N LEU A 46 3.06 1.19 1.72
CA LEU A 46 4.05 1.02 0.65
C LEU A 46 4.15 2.26 -0.22
N THR A 47 3.02 2.88 -0.57
CA THR A 47 3.03 4.11 -1.37
C THR A 47 3.68 5.26 -0.61
N ALA A 48 3.35 5.44 0.67
CA ALA A 48 3.96 6.47 1.51
C ALA A 48 5.47 6.24 1.67
N TRP A 49 5.88 5.00 1.96
CA TRP A 49 7.29 4.63 2.05
C TRP A 49 8.04 4.89 0.73
N TYR A 50 7.45 4.49 -0.39
CA TYR A 50 8.00 4.75 -1.71
C TYR A 50 8.15 6.25 -1.97
N ALA A 51 7.13 7.06 -1.69
CA ALA A 51 7.19 8.51 -1.84
C ALA A 51 8.31 9.11 -1.00
N LEU A 52 8.41 8.76 0.29
CA LEU A 52 9.48 9.22 1.18
C LEU A 52 10.88 8.82 0.67
N ARG A 53 11.01 7.61 0.13
CA ARG A 53 12.28 7.14 -0.44
C ARG A 53 12.65 7.92 -1.70
N ALA A 54 11.68 8.16 -2.59
CA ALA A 54 11.88 8.90 -3.82
C ALA A 54 12.25 10.37 -3.55
N THR A 55 11.55 11.02 -2.61
CA THR A 55 11.83 12.39 -2.18
C THR A 55 13.27 12.53 -1.67
N ARG A 56 13.75 11.60 -0.83
CA ARG A 56 15.15 11.62 -0.36
C ARG A 56 16.20 11.56 -1.48
N THR A 57 15.89 10.91 -2.60
CA THR A 57 16.79 10.86 -3.76
C THR A 57 16.64 12.07 -4.69
N LEU A 58 15.44 12.64 -4.78
CA LEU A 58 15.13 13.72 -5.71
C LEU A 58 15.48 15.10 -5.16
N ASP A 59 15.33 15.32 -3.85
CA ASP A 59 15.58 16.62 -3.20
C ASP A 59 17.03 17.13 -3.42
N PRO A 60 18.09 16.31 -3.28
CA PRO A 60 19.46 16.78 -3.52
C PRO A 60 19.70 17.13 -5.00
N LEU A 61 19.15 16.33 -5.92
CA LEU A 61 19.29 16.54 -7.36
C LEU A 61 18.58 17.83 -7.80
N LEU A 62 17.37 18.05 -7.30
CA LEU A 62 16.61 19.26 -7.56
C LEU A 62 17.31 20.49 -6.99
N SER A 63 17.86 20.39 -5.78
CA SER A 63 18.61 21.46 -5.13
C SER A 63 19.84 21.88 -5.96
N ALA A 64 20.58 20.91 -6.50
CA ALA A 64 21.73 21.17 -7.36
C ALA A 64 21.32 21.83 -8.69
N LEU A 65 20.24 21.37 -9.32
CA LEU A 65 19.69 21.99 -10.53
C LEU A 65 19.27 23.44 -10.30
N LEU A 66 18.58 23.72 -9.19
CA LEU A 66 18.16 25.07 -8.84
C LEU A 66 19.36 25.99 -8.52
N ALA A 67 20.40 25.47 -7.86
CA ALA A 67 21.63 26.22 -7.60
C ALA A 67 22.34 26.61 -8.91
N ASN A 68 22.47 25.68 -9.86
CA ASN A 68 23.09 25.94 -11.15
C ASN A 68 22.28 26.92 -12.01
N ALA A 69 20.95 26.80 -12.02
CA ALA A 69 20.07 27.73 -12.74
C ALA A 69 20.15 29.16 -12.18
N ARG A 70 20.43 29.33 -10.88
CA ARG A 70 20.63 30.64 -10.23
C ARG A 70 22.04 31.21 -10.39
N HIS A 71 22.99 30.43 -10.89
CA HIS A 71 24.36 30.88 -11.16
C HIS A 71 24.63 31.11 -12.66
N GLY A 72 23.62 30.96 -13.51
CA GLY A 72 23.69 31.13 -14.96
C GLY A 72 23.32 32.53 -15.47
N ASP A 73 23.50 33.58 -14.66
CA ASP A 73 23.52 34.97 -15.11
C ASP A 73 24.96 35.41 -15.43
#